data_AF-A0A5J4L537-F1
#
_entry.id   AF-A0A5J4L537-F1
#
_cell.length_a   1.000
_cell.length_b   1.000
_cell.length_c   1.000
_cell.angle_alpha   90.00
_cell.angle_beta   90.00
_cell.angle_gamma   90.00
#
_symmetry.space_group_name_H-M   'P 1'
#
loop_
_entity.id
_entity.type
_entity.pdbx_description
1 polymer ?
#
loop_
_entity_poly.entity_id
_entity_poly.type
_entity_poly.pdbx_seq_one_letter_code
_entity_poly.pdbx_strand_id
1 'polypeptide(L)'
;MKGKGFYVALFAVAVLLLGCASSSVRFTHDEIKDYPLDVQEKIIKGEIAPGMTPQQVRYAWGNPDSVLKLEPEKDGRQKEQWTYSSVLGAFKTRLIFIDGKLTYIISTEPGRVAK
;
A
#
# COMPACT_ATOMS: atom_id res chain seq x y z
N MET A 1 -49.54 0.52 6.01
CA MET A 1 -48.30 0.61 6.82
C MET A 1 -47.12 0.03 6.04
N LYS A 2 -46.55 0.75 5.06
CA LYS A 2 -45.45 0.25 4.19
C LYS A 2 -44.19 1.15 4.19
N GLY A 3 -44.21 2.23 4.97
CA GLY A 3 -43.19 3.27 4.95
C GLY A 3 -42.32 3.38 6.20
N LYS A 4 -42.34 2.43 7.13
CA LYS A 4 -41.44 2.45 8.30
C LYS A 4 -40.31 1.42 8.19
N GLY A 5 -40.63 0.19 7.78
CA GLY A 5 -39.63 -0.86 7.56
C GLY A 5 -38.66 -0.57 6.41
N PHE A 6 -39.11 0.08 5.34
CA PHE A 6 -38.26 0.44 4.21
C PHE A 6 -37.17 1.45 4.60
N TYR A 7 -37.51 2.47 5.39
CA TYR A 7 -36.53 3.48 5.84
C TYR A 7 -35.55 2.90 6.87
N VAL A 8 -36.01 1.99 7.74
CA VAL A 8 -35.13 1.27 8.68
C VAL A 8 -34.14 0.37 7.92
N ALA A 9 -34.59 -0.33 6.88
CA ALA A 9 -33.73 -1.13 6.03
C ALA A 9 -32.72 -0.27 5.24
N LEU A 10 -33.16 0.86 4.69
CA LEU A 10 -32.30 1.79 3.96
C LEU A 10 -31.23 2.41 4.88
N PHE A 11 -31.61 2.75 6.12
CA PHE A 11 -30.69 3.29 7.11
C PHE A 11 -29.68 2.24 7.59
N ALA A 12 -30.12 0.99 7.80
CA ALA A 12 -29.21 -0.11 8.16
C ALA A 12 -28.17 -0.40 7.07
N VAL A 13 -28.56 -0.35 5.79
CA VAL A 13 -27.63 -0.48 4.66
C VAL A 13 -26.66 0.69 4.61
N ALA A 14 -27.12 1.93 4.84
CA ALA A 14 -26.25 3.11 4.87
C ALA A 14 -25.19 3.05 5.99
N VAL A 15 -25.55 2.55 7.18
CA VAL A 15 -24.62 2.40 8.31
C VAL A 15 -23.59 1.29 8.05
N LEU A 16 -23.97 0.19 7.38
CA LEU A 16 -23.05 -0.89 7.04
C LEU A 16 -22.00 -0.47 5.99
N LEU A 17 -22.31 0.48 5.11
CA LEU A 17 -21.37 1.00 4.11
C LEU A 17 -20.28 1.91 4.71
N LEU A 18 -20.50 2.48 5.91
CA LEU A 18 -19.51 3.33 6.60
C LEU A 18 -18.50 2.52 7.44
N GLY A 19 -18.75 1.22 7.65
CA GLY A 19 -17.97 0.38 8.58
C GLY A 19 -16.68 -0.26 8.04
N CYS A 20 -16.40 -0.18 6.73
CA CYS A 20 -15.31 -0.92 6.09
C CYS A 20 -14.07 -0.08 5.72
N ALA A 21 -13.90 1.11 6.29
CA ALA A 21 -12.77 1.99 5.98
C ALA A 21 -11.71 2.10 7.10
N SER A 22 -11.63 1.11 8.00
CA SER A 22 -10.52 1.04 8.96
C SER A 22 -9.32 0.42 8.25
N SER A 23 -8.47 1.26 7.64
CA SER A 23 -7.11 0.84 7.33
C SER A 23 -6.45 0.51 8.66
N SER A 24 -6.09 -0.76 8.87
CA SER A 24 -5.32 -1.13 10.06
C SER A 24 -4.07 -0.25 10.10
N VAL A 25 -3.95 0.55 11.15
CA VAL A 25 -2.79 1.43 11.34
C VAL A 25 -1.58 0.51 11.56
N ARG A 26 -0.60 0.58 10.65
CA ARG A 26 0.57 -0.32 10.59
C ARG A 26 1.82 0.26 11.27
N PHE A 27 1.71 1.48 11.78
CA PHE A 27 2.80 2.27 12.32
C PHE A 27 2.29 3.11 13.49
N THR A 28 3.17 3.44 14.42
CA THR A 28 2.93 4.46 15.44
C THR A 28 3.50 5.81 14.98
N HIS A 29 3.02 6.91 15.56
CA HIS A 29 3.56 8.24 15.25
C HIS A 29 5.07 8.32 15.56
N ASP A 30 5.50 7.69 16.65
CA ASP A 30 6.91 7.66 17.05
C ASP A 30 7.83 6.94 16.07
N GLU A 31 7.32 5.96 15.31
CA GLU A 31 8.11 5.23 14.31
C GLU A 31 8.38 6.04 13.03
N ILE A 32 7.54 7.03 12.73
CA ILE A 32 7.64 7.81 11.50
C ILE A 32 8.13 9.24 11.72
N LYS A 33 8.15 9.74 12.96
CA LYS A 33 8.46 11.15 13.28
C LYS A 33 9.83 11.62 12.79
N ASP A 34 10.79 10.71 12.67
CA ASP A 34 12.16 11.01 12.25
C ASP A 34 12.33 11.01 10.72
N TYR A 35 11.30 10.60 9.97
CA TYR A 35 11.31 10.68 8.51
C TYR A 35 11.02 12.10 8.02
N PRO A 36 11.46 12.46 6.80
CA PRO A 36 11.02 13.68 6.14
C PRO A 36 9.48 13.80 6.07
N LEU A 37 8.94 15.01 6.17
CA LEU A 37 7.49 15.25 6.23
C LEU A 37 6.73 14.67 5.03
N ASP A 38 7.31 14.76 3.82
CA ASP A 38 6.74 14.19 2.61
C ASP A 38 6.63 12.66 2.68
N VAL A 39 7.62 11.99 3.28
CA VAL A 39 7.60 10.54 3.51
C VAL A 39 6.57 10.17 4.57
N GLN A 40 6.48 10.94 5.66
CA GLN A 40 5.46 10.73 6.69
C GLN A 40 4.06 10.81 6.10
N GLU A 41 3.77 11.86 5.32
CA GLU A 41 2.47 12.03 4.68
C GLU A 41 2.12 10.86 3.76
N LYS A 42 3.08 10.37 2.97
CA LYS A 42 2.88 9.21 2.09
C LYS A 42 2.53 7.96 2.89
N ILE A 43 3.27 7.69 3.97
CA ILE A 43 2.99 6.55 4.86
C ILE A 43 1.57 6.66 5.45
N ILE A 44 1.19 7.84 5.95
CA ILE A 44 -0.13 8.10 6.53
C ILE A 44 -1.24 7.89 5.50
N LYS A 45 -1.02 8.31 4.24
CA LYS A 45 -1.98 8.16 3.14
C LYS A 45 -2.00 6.75 2.54
N GLY A 46 -1.09 5.85 2.95
CA GLY A 46 -0.94 4.54 2.33
C GLY A 46 -0.38 4.61 0.91
N GLU A 47 0.42 5.64 0.61
CA GLU A 47 1.07 5.86 -0.67
C GLU A 47 2.56 5.48 -0.58
N ILE A 48 3.14 5.13 -1.72
CA ILE A 48 4.59 4.88 -1.86
C ILE A 48 5.15 5.69 -3.02
N ALA A 49 6.44 6.01 -2.96
CA ALA A 49 7.14 6.75 -4.01
C ALA A 49 8.61 6.28 -4.14
N PRO A 50 9.23 6.50 -5.31
CA PRO A 50 10.66 6.26 -5.48
C PRO A 50 11.49 6.95 -4.39
N GLY A 51 12.56 6.29 -3.94
CA GLY A 51 13.44 6.75 -2.85
C GLY A 51 13.02 6.29 -1.45
N MET A 52 11.81 5.75 -1.27
CA MET A 52 11.39 5.16 0.00
C MET A 52 12.17 3.87 0.31
N THR A 53 12.42 3.60 1.58
CA THR A 53 13.06 2.36 2.04
C THR A 53 12.05 1.22 2.16
N PRO A 54 12.52 -0.05 2.18
CA PRO A 54 11.68 -1.20 2.49
C PRO A 54 10.80 -1.03 3.74
N GLN A 55 11.35 -0.46 4.82
CA GLN A 55 10.60 -0.23 6.05
C GLN A 55 9.50 0.82 5.86
N GLN A 56 9.80 1.94 5.19
CA GLN A 56 8.81 2.97 4.88
C GLN A 56 7.67 2.42 4.02
N VAL A 57 8.01 1.58 3.03
CA VAL A 57 7.01 0.88 2.21
C VAL A 57 6.17 -0.09 3.04
N ARG A 58 6.76 -0.82 4.00
CA ARG A 58 5.99 -1.68 4.92
C ARG A 58 5.04 -0.90 5.81
N TYR A 59 5.43 0.28 6.28
CA TYR A 59 4.51 1.12 7.04
C TYR A 59 3.34 1.60 6.19
N ALA A 60 3.58 1.95 4.92
CA ALA A 60 2.52 2.37 4.01
C ALA A 60 1.60 1.21 3.57
N TRP A 61 2.16 0.10 3.07
CA TRP A 61 1.44 -0.96 2.36
C TRP A 61 1.37 -2.30 3.12
N GLY A 62 2.16 -2.46 4.18
CA GLY A 62 2.32 -3.73 4.89
C GLY A 62 3.31 -4.67 4.23
N ASN A 63 3.29 -5.93 4.68
CA ASN A 63 4.17 -6.97 4.16
C ASN A 63 3.81 -7.34 2.71
N PRO A 64 4.80 -7.54 1.83
CA PRO A 64 4.55 -8.10 0.50
C PRO A 64 4.16 -9.58 0.61
N ASP A 65 3.53 -10.12 -0.44
CA ASP A 65 3.26 -11.56 -0.52
C ASP A 65 4.55 -12.36 -0.75
N SER A 66 5.51 -11.78 -1.48
CA SER A 66 6.80 -12.40 -1.73
C SER A 66 7.91 -11.39 -1.92
N VAL A 67 9.12 -11.82 -1.54
CA VAL A 67 10.37 -11.08 -1.72
C VAL A 67 11.36 -11.98 -2.46
N LEU A 68 11.92 -11.48 -3.56
CA LEU A 68 12.95 -12.14 -4.35
C LEU A 68 14.20 -11.28 -4.38
N LYS A 69 15.35 -11.86 -4.04
CA LYS A 69 16.66 -11.24 -4.30
C LYS A 69 17.02 -11.52 -5.75
N LEU A 70 17.20 -10.47 -6.54
CA LEU A 70 17.55 -10.56 -7.96
C LEU A 70 19.06 -10.51 -8.14
N GLU A 71 19.54 -10.82 -9.34
CA GLU A 71 20.93 -10.57 -9.67
C GLU A 71 21.26 -9.09 -9.48
N PRO A 72 22.43 -8.77 -8.90
CA PRO A 72 22.90 -7.40 -8.76
C PRO A 72 22.93 -6.66 -10.10
N GLU A 73 22.85 -5.34 -10.05
CA GLU A 73 23.12 -4.50 -11.21
C GLU A 73 24.58 -4.67 -11.67
N LYS A 74 24.88 -4.23 -12.92
CA LYS A 74 26.23 -4.33 -13.49
C LYS A 74 27.30 -3.62 -12.65
N ASP A 75 26.88 -2.63 -11.86
CA ASP A 75 27.72 -1.86 -10.93
C ASP A 75 27.83 -2.48 -9.53
N GLY A 76 27.24 -3.68 -9.31
CA GLY A 76 27.30 -4.43 -8.06
C GLY A 76 26.20 -4.09 -7.05
N ARG A 77 25.31 -3.13 -7.36
CA ARG A 77 24.23 -2.74 -6.46
C ARG A 77 23.21 -3.85 -6.27
N GLN A 78 22.80 -4.06 -5.02
CA GLN A 78 21.91 -5.16 -4.66
C GLN A 78 20.48 -4.84 -5.10
N LYS A 79 19.81 -5.83 -5.67
CA LYS A 79 18.45 -5.68 -6.18
C LYS A 79 17.51 -6.66 -5.50
N GLU A 80 16.39 -6.15 -5.00
CA GLU A 80 15.30 -6.99 -4.50
C GLU A 80 13.98 -6.60 -5.18
N GLN A 81 13.14 -7.60 -5.42
CA GLN A 81 11.80 -7.44 -5.94
C GLN A 81 10.79 -7.88 -4.88
N TRP A 82 9.85 -7.01 -4.57
CA TRP A 82 8.69 -7.34 -3.74
C TRP A 82 7.45 -7.45 -4.63
N THR A 83 6.59 -8.42 -4.33
CA THR A 83 5.33 -8.62 -5.06
C THR A 83 4.15 -8.46 -4.11
N TYR A 84 3.18 -7.63 -4.53
CA TYR A 84 1.89 -7.48 -3.89
C TYR A 84 0.80 -7.87 -4.88
N SER A 85 -0.14 -8.70 -4.45
CA SER A 85 -1.22 -9.23 -5.27
C SER A 85 -2.54 -8.70 -4.73
N SER A 86 -3.41 -8.22 -5.62
CA SER A 86 -4.76 -7.78 -5.27
C SER A 86 -5.81 -8.58 -6.05
N VAL A 87 -7.06 -8.52 -5.58
CA VAL A 87 -8.24 -9.11 -6.22
C VAL A 87 -8.01 -10.59 -6.59
N LEU A 88 -7.89 -11.45 -5.56
CA LEU A 88 -7.66 -12.90 -5.72
C LEU A 88 -6.45 -13.26 -6.61
N GLY A 89 -5.44 -12.38 -6.67
CA GLY A 89 -4.22 -12.60 -7.44
C GLY A 89 -4.29 -12.17 -8.92
N ALA A 90 -5.41 -11.61 -9.36
CA ALA A 90 -5.60 -11.13 -10.73
C ALA A 90 -4.67 -9.95 -11.07
N PHE A 91 -4.42 -9.08 -10.09
CA PHE A 91 -3.51 -7.95 -10.26
C PHE A 91 -2.28 -8.10 -9.40
N LYS A 92 -1.14 -7.67 -9.94
CA LYS A 92 0.16 -7.72 -9.27
C LYS A 92 0.84 -6.36 -9.38
N THR A 93 1.37 -5.89 -8.26
CA THR A 93 2.27 -4.76 -8.19
C THR A 93 3.64 -5.26 -7.74
N ARG A 94 4.63 -5.06 -8.60
CA ARG A 94 6.04 -5.38 -8.33
C ARG A 94 6.77 -4.10 -7.98
N LEU A 95 7.45 -4.12 -6.84
CA LEU A 95 8.33 -3.05 -6.40
C LEU A 95 9.77 -3.54 -6.53
N ILE A 96 10.62 -2.76 -7.18
CA ILE A 96 12.05 -3.06 -7.29
C ILE A 96 12.81 -2.08 -6.43
N PHE A 97 13.58 -2.60 -5.48
CA PHE A 97 14.50 -1.83 -4.68
C PHE A 97 15.93 -2.08 -5.15
N ILE A 98 16.70 -1.01 -5.25
CA ILE A 98 18.13 -1.03 -5.55
C ILE A 98 18.83 -0.36 -4.38
N ASP A 99 19.78 -1.05 -3.75
CA ASP A 99 20.47 -0.62 -2.52
C ASP A 99 19.52 -0.13 -1.41
N GLY A 100 18.41 -0.86 -1.22
CA GLY A 100 17.44 -0.54 -0.17
C GLY A 100 16.60 0.71 -0.45
N LYS A 101 16.52 1.16 -1.70
CA LYS A 101 15.68 2.28 -2.13
C LYS A 101 14.73 1.86 -3.25
N LEU A 102 13.44 2.15 -3.06
CA LEU A 102 12.40 1.90 -4.06
C LEU A 102 12.74 2.66 -5.33
N THR A 103 12.94 1.94 -6.43
CA THR A 103 13.37 2.51 -7.71
C THR A 103 12.29 2.37 -8.77
N TYR A 104 11.65 1.19 -8.85
CA TYR A 104 10.61 0.93 -9.84
C TYR A 104 9.32 0.43 -9.19
N ILE A 105 8.19 0.90 -9.71
CA ILE A 105 6.84 0.48 -9.34
C ILE A 105 6.16 0.01 -10.62
N ILE A 106 5.86 -1.29 -10.72
CA ILE A 106 5.30 -1.91 -11.92
C ILE A 106 4.00 -2.57 -11.51
N SER A 107 2.85 -1.98 -11.85
CA SER A 107 1.53 -2.53 -11.55
C SER A 107 0.84 -3.03 -12.81
N THR A 108 0.20 -4.19 -12.71
CA THR A 108 -0.73 -4.71 -13.72
C THR A 108 -2.17 -4.26 -13.47
N GLU A 109 -2.42 -3.52 -12.38
CA GLU A 109 -3.73 -2.98 -12.05
C GLU A 109 -4.00 -1.68 -12.82
N PRO A 110 -5.08 -1.60 -13.61
CA PRO A 110 -5.43 -0.38 -14.33
C PRO A 110 -5.62 0.80 -13.37
N GLY A 111 -4.83 1.87 -13.54
CA GLY A 111 -4.98 3.11 -12.76
C GLY A 111 -4.33 3.13 -11.37
N ARG A 112 -3.72 2.03 -10.89
CA ARG A 112 -3.04 2.00 -9.58
C ARG A 112 -1.70 2.75 -9.57
N VAL A 113 -1.06 2.86 -10.73
CA VAL A 113 0.05 3.81 -10.94
C VAL A 113 -0.55 5.12 -11.45
N ALA A 114 -1.03 5.94 -10.52
CA ALA A 114 -1.35 7.33 -10.80
C ALA A 114 -0.04 8.11 -11.00
N LYS A 115 -0.06 8.99 -12.02
CA LYS A 115 1.01 9.89 -12.50
C LYS A 115 1.96 10.45 -11.45
#